data_AF-A0A953GDF1-F1
#
_entry.id   AF-A0A953GDF1-F1
#
_cell.length_a   1.000
_cell.length_b   1.000
_cell.length_c   1.000
_cell.angle_alpha   90.00
_cell.angle_beta   90.00
_cell.angle_gamma   90.00
#
_symmetry.space_group_name_H-M   'P 1'
#
loop_
_entity.id
_entity.type
_entity.pdbx_description
1 polymer ?
#
loop_
_entity_poly.entity_id
_entity_poly.type
_entity_poly.pdbx_seq_one_letter_code
_entity_poly.pdbx_strand_id
1 'polypeptide(L)'
;MWGKSKSNQAEDRPHDHLVFTFALFMASQQISLHIIDMSFRESHGLYEIENKTKQDFLVSTWIRYSFDPDHPEEYIDYVAVYADVRAQMKIPEGLMENLVIRIQEYLSDRYPMIEYCKVCIRKSPVLHGPYGSLDICYEGLGGLK
;
A
#
# COMPACT_ATOMS: atom_id res chain seq x y z
N MET A 1 64.86 36.83 -14.99
CA MET A 1 63.75 36.37 -15.86
C MET A 1 63.67 34.86 -15.73
N TRP A 2 62.79 34.33 -14.88
CA TRP A 2 61.40 33.94 -15.18
C TRP A 2 61.29 32.84 -16.26
N GLY A 3 60.77 31.68 -15.88
CA GLY A 3 60.45 30.55 -16.77
C GLY A 3 60.04 29.30 -16.00
N LYS A 4 58.78 29.25 -15.53
CA LYS A 4 58.14 28.07 -14.94
C LYS A 4 57.80 27.05 -16.03
N SER A 5 57.93 25.75 -15.75
CA SER A 5 56.95 24.75 -16.20
C SER A 5 56.90 23.59 -15.20
N LYS A 6 55.90 23.63 -14.30
CA LYS A 6 55.47 22.42 -13.59
C LYS A 6 54.59 21.62 -14.55
N SER A 7 54.91 20.35 -14.69
CA SER A 7 54.11 19.33 -15.36
C SER A 7 52.71 19.26 -14.74
N ASN A 8 51.67 19.51 -15.57
CA ASN A 8 50.31 19.10 -15.24
C ASN A 8 50.21 17.59 -15.48
N GLN A 9 50.21 16.80 -14.42
CA GLN A 9 49.56 15.50 -14.45
C GLN A 9 48.08 15.76 -14.18
N ALA A 10 47.25 15.49 -15.19
CA ALA A 10 45.81 15.44 -15.03
C ALA A 10 45.49 14.21 -14.19
N GLU A 11 45.12 14.45 -12.94
CA GLU A 11 44.65 13.46 -11.99
C GLU A 11 43.23 13.07 -12.40
N ASP A 12 43.13 11.92 -13.08
CA ASP A 12 41.88 11.22 -13.37
C ASP A 12 41.25 10.81 -12.03
N ARG A 13 40.22 11.54 -11.59
CA ARG A 13 39.56 11.32 -10.28
C ARG A 13 38.37 10.37 -10.46
N PRO A 14 38.42 9.14 -9.93
CA PRO A 14 37.35 8.14 -10.05
C PRO A 14 36.18 8.39 -9.07
N HIS A 15 35.95 9.64 -8.66
CA HIS A 15 35.01 9.98 -7.57
C HIS A 15 33.65 10.47 -8.08
N ASP A 16 33.48 10.72 -9.37
CA ASP A 16 32.27 11.36 -9.89
C ASP A 16 31.09 10.38 -10.08
N HIS A 17 31.34 9.08 -10.27
CA HIS A 17 30.26 8.11 -10.43
C HIS A 17 29.51 7.83 -9.14
N LEU A 18 30.20 7.76 -8.00
CA LEU A 18 29.58 7.39 -6.72
C LEU A 18 28.68 8.50 -6.17
N VAL A 19 29.05 9.77 -6.42
CA VAL A 19 28.25 10.95 -6.06
C VAL A 19 27.02 11.05 -6.97
N PHE A 20 27.13 10.69 -8.25
CA PHE A 20 26.00 10.67 -9.18
C PHE A 20 24.98 9.58 -8.85
N THR A 21 25.41 8.39 -8.45
CA THR A 21 24.52 7.32 -7.98
C THR A 21 23.83 7.69 -6.66
N PHE A 22 24.50 8.47 -5.79
CA PHE A 22 23.91 8.99 -4.54
C PHE A 22 23.02 10.23 -4.76
N ALA A 23 23.25 11.01 -5.81
CA ALA A 23 22.44 12.19 -6.14
C ALA A 23 21.16 11.83 -6.92
N LEU A 24 21.16 10.75 -7.71
CA LEU A 24 19.94 10.21 -8.32
C LEU A 24 18.99 9.56 -7.30
N PHE A 25 19.49 9.23 -6.11
CA PHE A 25 18.72 8.78 -4.95
C PHE A 25 17.94 9.93 -4.26
N MET A 26 18.04 11.16 -4.78
CA MET A 26 17.37 12.37 -4.30
C MET A 26 16.22 12.68 -5.28
N ALA A 27 14.92 12.54 -5.01
CA ALA A 27 14.20 12.39 -3.77
C ALA A 27 12.86 11.69 -4.07
N SER A 28 12.80 10.36 -3.97
CA SER A 28 11.50 9.70 -3.96
C SER A 28 10.74 10.15 -2.72
N GLN A 29 9.58 10.75 -2.92
CA GLN A 29 8.75 11.22 -1.82
C GLN A 29 7.93 10.04 -1.31
N GLN A 30 7.97 9.82 0.00
CA GLN A 30 7.07 8.86 0.60
C GLN A 30 5.64 9.43 0.60
N ILE A 31 4.76 8.82 -0.19
CA ILE A 31 3.34 9.16 -0.21
C ILE A 31 2.56 8.17 0.65
N SER A 32 1.58 8.68 1.39
CA SER A 32 0.60 7.88 2.10
C SER A 32 -0.79 8.12 1.51
N LEU A 33 -1.41 7.06 0.99
CA LEU A 33 -2.76 7.07 0.44
C LEU A 33 -3.68 6.33 1.41
N HIS A 34 -4.77 6.99 1.80
CA HIS A 34 -5.75 6.44 2.73
C HIS A 34 -7.16 6.54 2.14
N ILE A 35 -7.85 5.41 2.06
CA ILE A 35 -9.27 5.38 1.74
C ILE A 35 -9.97 4.79 2.96
N ILE A 36 -10.73 5.62 3.67
CA ILE A 36 -11.32 5.27 4.97
C ILE A 36 -12.81 5.00 4.80
N ASP A 37 -13.27 3.95 5.48
CA ASP A 37 -14.68 3.56 5.62
C ASP A 37 -15.42 3.39 4.28
N MET A 38 -14.80 2.71 3.32
CA MET A 38 -15.47 2.24 2.11
C MET A 38 -16.63 1.30 2.48
N SER A 39 -17.86 1.68 2.14
CA SER A 39 -19.06 0.92 2.50
C SER A 39 -19.41 -0.14 1.46
N PHE A 40 -19.56 -1.38 1.92
CA PHE A 40 -19.99 -2.51 1.10
C PHE A 40 -21.08 -3.30 1.80
N ARG A 41 -22.05 -3.77 1.01
CA ARG A 41 -23.18 -4.58 1.50
C ARG A 41 -23.11 -5.98 0.90
N GLU A 42 -22.46 -6.88 1.62
CA GLU A 42 -22.10 -8.22 1.15
C GLU A 42 -22.37 -9.31 2.19
N SER A 43 -22.19 -10.57 1.78
CA SER A 43 -22.44 -11.74 2.61
C SER A 43 -21.13 -12.45 2.91
N HIS A 44 -20.57 -12.15 4.09
CA HIS A 44 -19.41 -12.82 4.65
C HIS A 44 -19.76 -13.33 6.05
N GLY A 45 -19.21 -14.48 6.43
CA GLY A 45 -19.44 -15.08 7.73
C GLY A 45 -19.51 -16.59 7.70
N LEU A 46 -19.26 -17.22 8.85
CA LEU A 46 -19.28 -18.67 9.01
C LEU A 46 -20.71 -19.23 9.04
N TYR A 47 -21.68 -18.43 9.52
CA TYR A 47 -23.04 -18.93 9.74
C TYR A 47 -23.86 -18.88 8.46
N GLU A 48 -24.64 -19.93 8.18
CA GLU A 48 -25.51 -20.00 6.99
C GLU A 48 -26.47 -18.80 6.87
N ILE A 49 -26.89 -18.21 7.98
CA ILE A 49 -27.75 -17.03 8.01
C ILE A 49 -27.05 -15.79 7.41
N GLU A 50 -25.73 -15.67 7.60
CA GLU A 50 -24.90 -14.56 7.08
C GLU A 50 -24.64 -14.71 5.58
N ASN A 51 -24.61 -15.94 5.08
CA ASN A 51 -24.58 -16.22 3.65
C ASN A 51 -25.91 -15.90 2.94
N LYS A 52 -27.02 -15.84 3.69
CA LYS A 52 -28.36 -15.52 3.17
C LYS A 52 -28.73 -14.05 3.31
N THR A 53 -28.05 -13.31 4.17
CA THR A 53 -28.38 -11.91 4.49
C THR A 53 -27.16 -11.02 4.31
N LYS A 54 -27.25 -10.03 3.42
CA LYS A 54 -26.18 -9.04 3.26
C LYS A 54 -26.07 -8.14 4.49
N GLN A 55 -24.86 -7.96 4.97
CA GLN A 55 -24.50 -7.09 6.09
C GLN A 55 -23.67 -5.92 5.58
N ASP A 56 -23.63 -4.85 6.38
CA ASP A 56 -22.79 -3.68 6.08
C ASP A 56 -21.38 -3.88 6.64
N PHE A 57 -20.40 -3.66 5.78
CA PHE A 57 -18.97 -3.68 6.09
C PHE A 57 -18.37 -2.32 5.74
N LEU A 58 -17.47 -1.83 6.58
CA LEU A 58 -16.63 -0.68 6.27
C LEU A 58 -15.20 -1.16 6.11
N VAL A 59 -14.57 -0.85 4.98
CA VAL A 59 -13.18 -1.24 4.69
C VAL A 59 -12.33 0.01 4.61
N SER A 60 -11.20 0.01 5.30
CA SER A 60 -10.23 1.09 5.28
C SER A 60 -8.86 0.57 4.82
N THR A 61 -8.16 1.36 4.00
CA THR A 61 -6.80 1.06 3.55
C THR A 61 -5.83 2.17 3.93
N TRP A 62 -4.60 1.80 4.30
CA TRP A 62 -3.47 2.69 4.45
C TRP A 62 -2.33 2.14 3.60
N ILE A 63 -2.01 2.84 2.52
CA ILE A 63 -1.00 2.44 1.55
C ILE A 63 0.14 3.44 1.60
N ARG A 64 1.38 2.96 1.67
CA ARG A 64 2.58 3.77 1.49
C ARG A 64 3.35 3.29 0.27
N TYR A 65 3.83 4.23 -0.52
CA TYR A 65 4.65 3.99 -1.70
C TYR A 65 5.60 5.16 -1.93
N SER A 66 6.69 4.90 -2.67
CA SER A 66 7.58 5.94 -3.19
C SER A 66 7.00 6.56 -4.44
N PHE A 67 6.96 7.89 -4.51
CA PHE A 67 6.56 8.64 -5.69
C PHE A 67 7.73 9.45 -6.21
N ASP A 68 8.00 9.33 -7.50
CA ASP A 68 8.99 10.14 -8.19
C ASP A 68 8.28 11.27 -8.97
N PRO A 69 8.45 12.54 -8.57
CA PRO A 69 7.86 13.67 -9.28
C PRO A 69 8.31 13.81 -10.74
N ASP A 70 9.46 13.23 -11.10
CA ASP A 70 9.97 13.24 -12.47
C ASP A 70 9.29 12.17 -13.35
N HIS A 71 8.62 11.19 -12.73
CA HIS A 71 7.84 10.13 -13.37
C HIS A 71 6.40 10.09 -12.82
N PRO A 72 5.61 11.17 -12.99
CA PRO A 72 4.30 11.34 -12.34
C PRO A 72 3.24 10.31 -12.75
N GLU A 73 3.46 9.57 -13.84
CA GLU A 73 2.66 8.43 -14.27
C GLU A 73 2.83 7.18 -13.39
N GLU A 74 3.90 7.10 -12.60
CA GLU A 74 4.13 6.03 -11.63
C GLU A 74 3.42 6.37 -10.31
N TYR A 75 2.10 6.27 -10.32
CA TYR A 75 1.23 6.51 -9.17
C TYR A 75 0.22 5.38 -8.94
N ILE A 76 -0.33 5.33 -7.74
CA ILE A 76 -1.45 4.44 -7.41
C ILE A 76 -2.76 5.20 -7.62
N ASP A 77 -3.55 4.77 -8.61
CA ASP A 77 -4.90 5.28 -8.84
C ASP A 77 -5.85 4.81 -7.73
N TYR A 78 -6.30 5.74 -6.90
CA TYR A 78 -7.22 5.45 -5.80
C TYR A 78 -8.61 4.99 -6.27
N VAL A 79 -9.03 5.35 -7.49
CA VAL A 79 -10.28 4.85 -8.08
C VAL A 79 -10.15 3.36 -8.40
N ALA A 80 -9.01 2.96 -8.95
CA ALA A 80 -8.68 1.56 -9.18
C ALA A 80 -8.57 0.77 -7.86
N VAL A 81 -7.92 1.32 -6.83
CA VAL A 81 -7.85 0.70 -5.50
C VAL A 81 -9.25 0.47 -4.92
N TYR A 82 -10.15 1.45 -4.98
CA TYR A 82 -11.53 1.26 -4.53
C TYR A 82 -12.23 0.14 -5.31
N ALA A 83 -12.08 0.12 -6.64
CA ALA A 83 -12.69 -0.89 -7.49
C ALA A 83 -12.15 -2.31 -7.22
N ASP A 84 -10.85 -2.43 -6.97
CA ASP A 84 -10.17 -3.66 -6.60
C ASP A 84 -10.66 -4.19 -5.24
N VAL A 85 -10.71 -3.32 -4.22
CA VAL A 85 -11.27 -3.68 -2.90
C VAL A 85 -12.73 -4.12 -3.05
N ARG A 86 -13.53 -3.39 -3.84
CA ARG A 86 -14.92 -3.76 -4.13
C ARG A 86 -15.03 -5.13 -4.80
N ALA A 87 -14.12 -5.45 -5.71
CA ALA A 87 -14.11 -6.76 -6.37
C ALA A 87 -13.80 -7.88 -5.37
N GLN A 88 -12.83 -7.67 -4.47
CA GLN A 88 -12.48 -8.62 -3.41
C GLN A 88 -13.61 -8.82 -2.39
N MET A 89 -14.36 -7.76 -2.05
CA MET A 89 -15.53 -7.83 -1.17
C MET A 89 -16.70 -8.60 -1.79
N LYS A 90 -16.77 -8.74 -3.13
CA LYS A 90 -17.81 -9.57 -3.77
C LYS A 90 -17.54 -11.07 -3.68
N ILE A 91 -16.33 -11.46 -3.28
CA ILE A 91 -15.94 -12.86 -3.14
C ILE A 91 -16.32 -13.30 -1.71
N PRO A 92 -17.27 -14.25 -1.55
CA PRO A 92 -17.66 -14.71 -0.22
C PRO A 92 -16.47 -15.23 0.58
N GLU A 93 -16.51 -15.00 1.89
CA GLU A 93 -15.44 -15.43 2.80
C GLU A 93 -16.06 -15.73 4.16
N GLY A 94 -15.58 -16.78 4.83
CA GLY A 94 -16.09 -17.19 6.12
C GLY A 94 -15.54 -16.34 7.27
N LEU A 95 -14.26 -15.97 7.19
CA LEU A 95 -13.53 -15.26 8.25
C LEU A 95 -13.07 -13.87 7.80
N MET A 96 -13.27 -12.86 8.65
CA MET A 96 -12.80 -11.50 8.36
C MET A 96 -11.27 -11.43 8.27
N GLU A 97 -10.56 -12.29 9.02
CA GLU A 97 -9.11 -12.46 9.00
C GLU A 97 -8.62 -12.87 7.61
N ASN A 98 -9.25 -13.86 6.98
CA ASN A 98 -8.93 -14.26 5.61
C ASN A 98 -9.25 -13.14 4.63
N LEU A 99 -10.35 -12.42 4.84
CA LEU A 99 -10.77 -11.32 3.96
C LEU A 99 -9.77 -10.15 3.99
N VAL A 100 -9.29 -9.73 5.17
CA VAL A 100 -8.28 -8.66 5.28
C VAL A 100 -6.95 -9.08 4.66
N ILE A 101 -6.51 -10.33 4.88
CA ILE A 101 -5.27 -10.86 4.30
C ILE A 101 -5.40 -10.87 2.77
N ARG A 102 -6.49 -11.44 2.23
CA ARG A 102 -6.72 -11.53 0.79
C ARG A 102 -6.73 -10.17 0.11
N ILE A 103 -7.42 -9.18 0.70
CA ILE A 103 -7.46 -7.83 0.14
C ILE A 103 -6.06 -7.20 0.16
N GLN A 104 -5.34 -7.32 1.27
CA GLN A 104 -4.00 -6.75 1.41
C GLN A 104 -3.03 -7.38 0.41
N GLU A 105 -2.99 -8.72 0.33
CA GLU A 105 -2.12 -9.46 -0.59
C GLU A 105 -2.46 -9.13 -2.04
N TYR A 106 -3.75 -9.07 -2.40
CA TYR A 106 -4.17 -8.69 -3.74
C TYR A 106 -3.69 -7.28 -4.10
N LEU A 107 -3.82 -6.30 -3.21
CA LEU A 107 -3.34 -4.95 -3.45
C LEU A 107 -1.81 -4.90 -3.58
N SER A 108 -1.08 -5.57 -2.68
CA SER A 108 0.38 -5.63 -2.74
C SER A 108 0.90 -6.32 -4.01
N ASP A 109 0.23 -7.36 -4.49
CA ASP A 109 0.58 -8.04 -5.75
C ASP A 109 0.22 -7.19 -6.98
N ARG A 110 -0.93 -6.50 -6.96
CA ARG A 110 -1.44 -5.67 -8.06
C ARG A 110 -0.62 -4.39 -8.25
N TYR A 111 -0.10 -3.83 -7.16
CA TYR A 111 0.64 -2.56 -7.11
C TYR A 111 2.04 -2.79 -6.49
N PRO A 112 3.03 -3.23 -7.30
CA PRO A 112 4.36 -3.57 -6.78
C PRO A 112 5.12 -2.41 -6.11
N MET A 113 4.71 -1.16 -6.36
CA MET A 113 5.28 0.02 -5.72
C MET A 113 4.80 0.22 -4.27
N ILE A 114 3.82 -0.55 -3.80
CA ILE A 114 3.38 -0.54 -2.40
C ILE A 114 4.53 -1.07 -1.54
N GLU A 115 5.00 -0.25 -0.62
CA GLU A 115 6.02 -0.60 0.37
C GLU A 115 5.40 -1.07 1.68
N TYR A 116 4.22 -0.55 2.00
CA TYR A 116 3.43 -0.95 3.16
C TYR A 116 1.96 -0.82 2.84
N CYS A 117 1.18 -1.84 3.23
CA CYS A 117 -0.27 -1.80 3.14
C CYS A 117 -0.89 -2.35 4.41
N LYS A 118 -1.84 -1.60 4.95
CA LYS A 118 -2.76 -2.04 6.00
C LYS A 118 -4.17 -2.01 5.47
N VAL A 119 -4.91 -3.07 5.77
CA VAL A 119 -6.34 -3.20 5.48
C VAL A 119 -7.05 -3.47 6.80
N CYS A 120 -8.10 -2.72 7.07
CA CYS A 120 -9.00 -2.96 8.19
C CYS A 120 -10.42 -3.15 7.69
N ILE A 121 -11.14 -4.10 8.25
CA ILE A 121 -12.58 -4.30 8.03
C ILE A 121 -13.30 -4.14 9.35
N ARG A 122 -14.28 -3.25 9.37
CA ARG A 122 -15.22 -3.05 10.46
C ARG A 122 -16.56 -3.67 10.10
N LYS A 123 -17.16 -4.33 11.09
CA LYS A 123 -18.53 -4.83 11.05
C LYS A 123 -19.20 -4.50 12.38
N SER A 124 -20.53 -4.39 12.36
CA SER A 124 -21.35 -4.29 13.58
C SER A 124 -22.08 -5.61 13.84
N PRO A 125 -21.40 -6.65 14.36
CA PRO A 125 -22.05 -7.91 14.69
C PRO A 125 -22.88 -7.78 15.97
N VAL A 126 -23.88 -8.64 16.17
CA VAL A 126 -24.59 -8.69 17.45
C VAL A 126 -23.68 -9.35 18.49
N LEU A 127 -22.95 -8.55 19.26
CA LEU A 127 -22.22 -9.00 20.44
C LEU A 127 -23.12 -8.86 21.67
N HIS A 128 -23.08 -9.83 22.59
CA HIS A 128 -23.85 -9.78 23.83
C HIS A 128 -23.17 -8.83 24.85
N GLY A 129 -23.26 -7.52 24.62
CA GLY A 129 -22.71 -6.47 25.49
C GLY A 129 -22.49 -5.14 24.76
N PRO A 130 -22.22 -4.04 25.47
CA PRO A 130 -21.93 -2.75 24.85
C PRO A 130 -20.50 -2.72 24.27
N TYR A 131 -20.35 -2.18 23.07
CA TYR A 131 -19.07 -1.93 22.40
C TYR A 131 -19.22 -0.76 21.40
N GLY A 132 -18.10 -0.16 20.99
CA GLY A 132 -18.10 0.92 19.99
C GLY A 132 -18.09 0.39 18.56
N SER A 133 -17.03 -0.33 18.20
CA SER A 133 -16.87 -1.00 16.91
C SER A 133 -16.07 -2.29 17.08
N LEU A 134 -16.20 -3.21 16.11
CA LEU A 134 -15.31 -4.34 15.93
C LEU A 134 -14.56 -4.16 14.61
N ASP A 135 -13.25 -4.08 14.70
CA ASP A 135 -12.34 -3.90 13.56
C ASP A 135 -11.33 -5.05 13.56
N ILE A 136 -11.15 -5.71 12.42
CA ILE A 136 -10.07 -6.66 12.16
C ILE A 136 -9.13 -6.01 11.16
N CYS A 137 -7.83 -6.02 11.45
CA CYS A 137 -6.82 -5.40 10.62
C CYS A 137 -5.68 -6.37 10.32
N TYR A 138 -5.15 -6.28 9.10
CA TYR A 138 -3.91 -6.93 8.70
C TYR A 138 -3.00 -5.90 8.04
N GLU A 139 -1.70 -5.95 8.36
CA GLU A 139 -0.70 -5.04 7.81
C GLU A 139 0.62 -5.76 7.55
N GLY A 140 1.30 -5.34 6.49
CA GLY A 140 2.56 -5.94 6.07
C GLY A 140 3.35 -5.04 5.13
N LEU A 141 4.62 -5.38 4.95
CA LEU A 141 5.46 -4.77 3.92
C LEU A 141 5.07 -5.35 2.56
N GLY A 142 4.95 -4.51 1.54
CA GLY A 142 4.73 -4.98 0.17
C GLY A 142 5.99 -5.60 -0.41
N GLY A 143 5.83 -6.65 -1.21
CA GLY A 143 6.93 -7.26 -1.98
C GLY A 143 7.77 -8.33 -1.27
N LEU A 144 7.45 -8.74 -0.03
CA LEU A 144 8.08 -9.91 0.59
C LEU A 144 7.38 -11.20 0.16
N LYS A 145 7.87 -11.83 -0.91
CA LYS A 145 7.66 -13.26 -1.20
C LYS A 145 9.01 -13.95 -1.28
#